data_AF-A0A803LGK0-F1
#
_entry.id   AF-A0A803LGK0-F1
#
_cell.length_a   1.000
_cell.length_b   1.000
_cell.length_c   1.000
_cell.angle_alpha   90.00
_cell.angle_beta   90.00
_cell.angle_gamma   90.00
#
_symmetry.space_group_name_H-M   'P 1'
#
loop_
_entity.id
_entity.type
_entity.pdbx_description
1 polymer ?
#
loop_
_entity_poly.entity_id
_entity_poly.type
_entity_poly.pdbx_seq_one_letter_code
_entity_poly.pdbx_strand_id
1 'polypeptide(L)'
;IEKKVREVEQFYLNTSKKQANSSKGGSASKDKDKDKERQVTQAKKQQQDATSKETAASKRMQELIRQFGKILNQITQHKWAWPFMEPVDVKGLGLNDYYEIIEKPMDFSTIKKQMEAKDDSGYRHVREICADVRLVFKNAMKYNDEKNDFHVMARTLLAKFEEKWLQFLPKVAEEEKRREEEEADVQLSMQLAQEATYAKMAREISTELFEADIHLEDLREQLVQRCRKMSTEEKRQLGTALTRLSTDDLSGALEIVAMSNPGFVANAEEVDLDIDAQVPFSLSSLHNILSAPQASIWSDKCKIFTFDMAFCCSE
;
A
#
# COMPACT_ATOMS: atom_id res chain seq x y z
N ILE A 1 -9.87 -0.83 -16.69
CA ILE A 1 -8.70 -0.10 -16.11
C ILE A 1 -8.46 1.19 -16.90
N GLU A 2 -8.29 1.13 -18.23
CA GLU A 2 -8.13 2.32 -19.09
C GLU A 2 -9.20 3.41 -18.91
N LYS A 3 -10.47 3.03 -18.70
CA LYS A 3 -11.54 4.01 -18.43
C LYS A 3 -11.30 4.80 -17.14
N LYS A 4 -10.81 4.14 -16.08
CA LYS A 4 -10.47 4.80 -14.81
C LYS A 4 -9.23 5.68 -14.95
N VAL A 5 -8.25 5.26 -15.76
CA VAL A 5 -7.05 6.07 -16.06
C VAL A 5 -7.45 7.37 -16.79
N ARG A 6 -8.31 7.27 -17.81
CA ARG A 6 -8.82 8.45 -18.54
C ARG A 6 -9.66 9.38 -17.65
N GLU A 7 -10.44 8.83 -16.73
CA GLU A 7 -11.21 9.63 -15.76
C GLU A 7 -10.29 10.40 -14.79
N VAL A 8 -9.19 9.78 -14.37
CA VAL A 8 -8.16 10.41 -13.54
C VAL A 8 -7.42 11.50 -14.32
N GLU A 9 -6.98 11.22 -15.55
CA GLU A 9 -6.31 12.21 -16.43
C GLU A 9 -7.18 13.44 -16.68
N GLN A 10 -8.48 13.25 -16.98
CA GLN A 10 -9.41 14.37 -17.17
C GLN A 10 -9.68 15.15 -15.88
N PHE A 11 -9.67 14.50 -14.73
CA PHE A 11 -9.80 15.18 -13.45
C PHE A 11 -8.62 16.14 -13.22
N TYR A 12 -7.38 15.71 -13.46
CA TYR A 12 -6.20 16.55 -13.31
C TYR A 12 -6.16 17.70 -14.34
N LEU A 13 -6.47 17.44 -15.61
CA LEU A 13 -6.57 18.47 -16.66
C LEU A 13 -7.61 19.56 -16.35
N ASN A 14 -8.74 19.17 -15.74
CA ASN A 14 -9.78 20.12 -15.33
C ASN A 14 -9.44 20.88 -14.05
N THR A 15 -8.62 20.30 -13.17
CA THR A 15 -8.19 20.94 -11.91
C THR A 15 -7.15 22.02 -12.17
N SER A 16 -6.21 21.80 -13.10
CA SER A 16 -5.25 22.83 -13.56
C SER A 16 -5.94 24.05 -14.19
N LYS A 17 -7.05 23.84 -14.92
CA LYS A 17 -7.84 24.94 -15.49
C LYS A 17 -8.61 25.76 -14.43
N LYS A 18 -8.94 25.15 -13.28
CA LYS A 18 -9.66 25.83 -12.19
C LYS A 18 -8.74 26.68 -11.32
N GLN A 19 -7.48 26.28 -11.13
CA GLN A 19 -6.50 27.01 -10.31
C GLN A 19 -5.91 28.24 -11.00
N ALA A 20 -5.91 28.30 -12.34
CA ALA A 20 -5.51 29.49 -13.09
C ALA A 20 -6.38 30.75 -12.80
N ASN A 21 -7.56 30.59 -12.20
CA ASN A 21 -8.51 31.68 -11.92
C ASN A 21 -8.56 32.15 -10.45
N SER A 22 -7.69 31.65 -9.55
CA SER A 22 -7.67 32.12 -8.15
C SER A 22 -6.26 32.34 -7.61
N SER A 23 -5.58 33.38 -8.07
CA SER A 23 -4.32 33.85 -7.48
C SER A 23 -4.54 35.14 -6.68
N LYS A 24 -4.73 35.00 -5.36
CA LYS A 24 -4.29 36.02 -4.38
C LYS A 24 -4.10 35.43 -2.97
N GLY A 25 -2.83 35.21 -2.63
CA GLY A 25 -2.25 35.48 -1.31
C GLY A 25 -2.16 34.35 -0.27
N GLY A 26 -0.93 34.07 0.20
CA GLY A 26 -0.68 33.84 1.64
C GLY A 26 0.17 32.63 2.07
N SER A 27 1.47 32.85 2.32
CA SER A 27 2.31 32.32 3.42
C SER A 27 2.10 30.86 3.88
N ALA A 28 2.83 29.91 3.29
CA ALA A 28 2.96 28.52 3.73
C ALA A 28 4.28 28.30 4.51
N SER A 29 4.31 28.55 5.82
CA SER A 29 5.47 28.15 6.66
C SER A 29 5.15 27.83 8.13
N LYS A 30 3.88 27.81 8.55
CA LYS A 30 3.49 27.55 9.96
C LYS A 30 2.62 26.30 10.20
N ASP A 31 2.25 25.55 9.15
CA ASP A 31 1.28 24.45 9.24
C ASP A 31 1.87 23.03 9.36
N LYS A 32 3.17 22.83 9.05
CA LYS A 32 3.78 21.48 9.07
C LYS A 32 3.88 20.84 10.46
N ASP A 33 3.94 21.64 11.53
CA ASP A 33 4.14 21.13 12.90
C ASP A 33 2.83 20.70 13.59
N LYS A 34 1.73 21.43 13.33
CA LYS A 34 0.39 21.09 13.85
C LYS A 34 -0.20 19.82 13.22
N ASP A 35 0.16 19.52 11.98
CA ASP A 35 -0.36 18.36 11.24
C ASP A 35 0.29 17.04 11.70
N LYS A 36 1.56 17.09 12.15
CA LYS A 36 2.25 15.95 12.79
C LYS A 36 1.68 15.62 14.17
N GLU A 37 1.40 16.64 14.98
CA GLU A 37 0.85 16.46 16.33
C GLU A 37 -0.59 15.89 16.30
N ARG A 38 -1.40 16.30 15.31
CA ARG A 38 -2.73 15.72 15.05
C ARG A 38 -2.69 14.27 14.59
N GLN A 39 -1.75 13.90 13.70
CA GLN A 39 -1.58 12.52 13.25
C GLN A 39 -1.15 11.57 14.38
N VAL A 40 -0.23 11.99 15.26
CA VAL A 40 0.20 11.19 16.42
C VAL A 40 -0.94 10.95 17.40
N THR A 41 -1.80 11.95 17.58
CA THR A 41 -2.96 11.85 18.48
C THR A 41 -4.06 10.95 17.90
N GLN A 42 -4.26 10.98 16.58
CA GLN A 42 -5.22 10.13 15.86
C GLN A 42 -4.77 8.66 15.82
N ALA A 43 -3.47 8.39 15.60
CA ALA A 43 -2.91 7.05 15.63
C ALA A 43 -3.02 6.40 17.03
N LYS A 44 -2.76 7.16 18.09
CA LYS A 44 -2.94 6.69 19.48
C LYS A 44 -4.39 6.32 19.79
N LYS A 45 -5.37 7.09 19.30
CA LYS A 45 -6.80 6.82 19.50
C LYS A 45 -7.25 5.56 18.76
N GLN A 46 -6.81 5.37 17.51
CA GLN A 46 -7.11 4.17 16.72
C GLN A 46 -6.52 2.89 17.36
N GLN A 47 -5.32 2.98 17.92
CA GLN A 47 -4.67 1.84 18.58
C GLN A 47 -5.35 1.46 19.90
N GLN A 48 -5.87 2.45 20.63
CA GLN A 48 -6.64 2.25 21.87
C GLN A 48 -8.02 1.62 21.58
N ASP A 49 -8.68 2.05 20.50
CA ASP A 49 -9.96 1.49 20.06
C ASP A 49 -9.83 0.04 19.56
N ALA A 50 -8.77 -0.28 18.81
CA ALA A 50 -8.50 -1.66 18.37
C ALA A 50 -8.24 -2.62 19.53
N THR A 51 -7.45 -2.19 20.53
CA THR A 51 -7.19 -2.97 21.74
C THR A 51 -8.47 -3.22 22.55
N SER A 52 -9.37 -2.23 22.58
CA SER A 52 -10.67 -2.35 23.25
C SER A 52 -11.59 -3.36 22.55
N LYS A 53 -11.66 -3.34 21.21
CA LYS A 53 -12.41 -4.30 20.40
C LYS A 53 -11.91 -5.74 20.60
N GLU A 54 -10.60 -5.95 20.56
CA GLU A 54 -9.99 -7.28 20.77
C GLU A 54 -10.26 -7.83 22.19
N THR A 55 -10.20 -6.95 23.19
CA THR A 55 -10.53 -7.30 24.57
C THR A 55 -12.00 -7.71 24.70
N ALA A 56 -12.90 -7.02 24.00
CA ALA A 56 -14.33 -7.37 23.98
C ALA A 56 -14.58 -8.72 23.31
N ALA A 57 -13.95 -8.99 22.16
CA ALA A 57 -14.03 -10.27 21.45
C ALA A 57 -13.46 -11.43 22.29
N SER A 58 -12.37 -11.19 23.02
CA SER A 58 -11.81 -12.16 23.96
C SER A 58 -12.78 -12.48 25.09
N LYS A 59 -13.41 -11.46 25.70
CA LYS A 59 -14.41 -11.67 26.78
C LYS A 59 -15.62 -12.48 26.31
N ARG A 60 -16.09 -12.26 25.07
CA ARG A 60 -17.20 -13.02 24.48
C ARG A 60 -16.85 -14.49 24.26
N MET A 61 -15.65 -14.74 23.73
CA MET A 61 -15.16 -16.10 23.56
C MET A 61 -15.01 -16.82 24.90
N GLN A 62 -14.49 -16.14 25.93
CA GLN A 62 -14.39 -16.69 27.29
C GLN A 62 -15.77 -17.00 27.90
N GLU A 63 -16.77 -16.17 27.62
CA GLU A 63 -18.15 -16.46 28.02
C GLU A 63 -18.70 -17.71 27.31
N LEU A 64 -18.41 -17.90 26.02
CA LEU A 64 -18.79 -19.13 25.31
C LEU A 64 -18.10 -20.37 25.89
N ILE A 65 -16.80 -20.28 26.22
CA ILE A 65 -16.05 -21.35 26.90
C ILE A 65 -16.72 -21.70 28.24
N ARG A 66 -17.08 -20.68 29.04
CA ARG A 66 -17.80 -20.87 30.31
C ARG A 66 -19.16 -21.53 30.12
N GLN A 67 -19.92 -21.14 29.09
CA GLN A 67 -21.20 -21.77 28.76
C GLN A 67 -21.01 -23.22 28.31
N PHE A 68 -20.00 -23.51 27.49
CA PHE A 68 -19.65 -24.86 27.10
C PHE A 68 -19.26 -25.73 28.30
N GLY A 69 -18.60 -25.16 29.31
CA GLY A 69 -18.31 -25.83 30.58
C GLY A 69 -19.56 -26.41 31.26
N LYS A 70 -20.74 -25.79 31.09
CA LYS A 70 -22.01 -26.35 31.59
C LYS A 70 -22.42 -27.62 30.83
N ILE A 71 -22.19 -27.66 29.52
CA ILE A 71 -22.44 -28.85 28.70
C ILE A 71 -21.49 -29.97 29.12
N LEU A 72 -20.19 -29.66 29.26
CA LEU A 72 -19.21 -30.62 29.74
C LEU A 72 -19.59 -31.17 31.12
N ASN A 73 -20.02 -30.31 32.05
CA ASN A 73 -20.49 -30.75 33.37
C ASN A 73 -21.66 -31.74 33.28
N GLN A 74 -22.65 -31.51 32.40
CA GLN A 74 -23.76 -32.45 32.20
C GLN A 74 -23.32 -33.81 31.63
N ILE A 75 -22.26 -33.84 30.82
CA ILE A 75 -21.67 -35.08 30.33
C ILE A 75 -20.89 -35.79 31.45
N THR A 76 -20.04 -35.06 32.18
CA THR A 76 -19.22 -35.63 33.26
C THR A 76 -20.01 -36.11 34.49
N GLN A 77 -21.23 -35.59 34.70
CA GLN A 77 -22.14 -36.07 35.76
C GLN A 77 -22.93 -37.32 35.36
N HIS A 78 -22.82 -37.78 34.11
CA HIS A 78 -23.49 -39.00 33.70
C HIS A 78 -22.89 -40.23 34.42
N LYS A 79 -23.73 -41.19 34.80
CA LYS A 79 -23.29 -42.42 35.50
C LYS A 79 -22.24 -43.26 34.76
N TRP A 80 -22.09 -43.06 33.46
CA TRP A 80 -21.10 -43.74 32.62
C TRP A 80 -19.86 -42.90 32.31
N ALA A 81 -19.73 -41.71 32.90
CA ALA A 81 -18.62 -40.82 32.63
C ALA A 81 -17.32 -41.21 33.36
N TRP A 82 -17.43 -42.00 34.45
CA TRP A 82 -16.31 -42.31 35.33
C TRP A 82 -15.05 -42.86 34.65
N PRO A 83 -15.08 -43.67 33.57
CA PRO A 83 -13.86 -44.17 32.92
C PRO A 83 -13.07 -43.07 32.18
N PHE A 84 -13.73 -41.96 31.89
CA PHE A 84 -13.20 -40.86 31.09
C PHE A 84 -12.78 -39.66 31.93
N MET A 85 -12.89 -39.77 33.26
CA MET A 85 -12.67 -38.64 34.16
C MET A 85 -11.18 -38.31 34.34
N GLU A 86 -10.31 -39.30 34.28
CA GLU A 86 -8.87 -39.17 34.48
C GLU A 86 -8.11 -39.86 33.35
N PRO A 87 -6.81 -39.55 33.15
CA PRO A 87 -5.97 -40.25 32.19
C PRO A 87 -6.00 -41.77 32.43
N VAL A 88 -5.97 -42.55 31.34
CA VAL A 88 -5.94 -44.01 31.43
C VAL A 88 -4.67 -44.46 32.17
N ASP A 89 -4.83 -45.22 33.25
CA ASP A 89 -3.71 -45.81 33.99
C ASP A 89 -3.18 -47.06 33.27
N VAL A 90 -2.46 -46.80 32.18
CA VAL A 90 -1.87 -47.81 31.30
C VAL A 90 -1.01 -48.81 32.07
N LYS A 91 -0.25 -48.35 33.09
CA LYS A 91 0.62 -49.21 33.90
C LYS A 91 -0.18 -50.05 34.88
N GLY A 92 -1.11 -49.45 35.62
CA GLY A 92 -1.94 -50.17 36.59
C GLY A 92 -2.87 -51.20 35.94
N LEU A 93 -3.29 -50.96 34.69
CA LEU A 93 -4.13 -51.85 33.91
C LEU A 93 -3.34 -52.85 33.02
N GLY A 94 -2.01 -52.73 32.96
CA GLY A 94 -1.16 -53.63 32.17
C GLY A 94 -1.34 -53.52 30.65
N LEU A 95 -1.70 -52.33 30.14
CA LEU A 95 -2.03 -52.07 28.74
C LEU A 95 -0.78 -51.70 27.92
N ASN A 96 0.05 -52.69 27.59
CA ASN A 96 1.38 -52.43 27.00
C ASN A 96 1.35 -51.77 25.60
N ASP A 97 0.24 -51.91 24.87
CA ASP A 97 0.02 -51.44 23.50
C ASP A 97 -0.78 -50.11 23.42
N TYR A 98 -1.22 -49.56 24.55
CA TYR A 98 -2.13 -48.40 24.56
C TYR A 98 -1.55 -47.19 23.81
N TYR A 99 -0.30 -46.83 24.06
CA TYR A 99 0.35 -45.69 23.39
C TYR A 99 0.82 -46.00 21.97
N GLU A 100 0.81 -47.26 21.55
CA GLU A 100 1.05 -47.65 20.15
C GLU A 100 -0.23 -47.44 19.32
N ILE A 101 -1.39 -47.68 19.94
CA ILE A 101 -2.71 -47.55 19.29
C ILE A 101 -3.26 -46.11 19.42
N ILE A 102 -3.07 -45.47 20.57
CA ILE A 102 -3.62 -44.14 20.90
C ILE A 102 -2.52 -43.08 20.88
N GLU A 103 -2.50 -42.30 19.81
CA GLU A 103 -1.49 -41.26 19.55
C GLU A 103 -1.59 -40.07 20.51
N LYS A 104 -2.81 -39.59 20.78
CA LYS A 104 -3.08 -38.45 21.67
C LYS A 104 -4.08 -38.86 22.75
N PRO A 105 -3.63 -39.39 23.90
CA PRO A 105 -4.50 -39.64 25.05
C PRO A 105 -5.23 -38.37 25.49
N MET A 106 -6.47 -38.51 25.95
CA MET A 106 -7.28 -37.39 26.43
C MET A 106 -8.33 -37.87 27.44
N ASP A 107 -8.67 -37.01 28.38
CA ASP A 107 -9.63 -37.25 29.47
C ASP A 107 -10.27 -35.94 29.95
N PHE A 108 -11.32 -36.03 30.76
CA PHE A 108 -12.05 -34.85 31.22
C PHE A 108 -11.30 -34.00 32.25
N SER A 109 -10.38 -34.55 33.05
CA SER A 109 -9.60 -33.74 34.00
C SER A 109 -8.58 -32.88 33.25
N THR A 110 -7.95 -33.42 32.20
CA THR A 110 -7.07 -32.69 31.28
C THR A 110 -7.82 -31.56 30.58
N ILE A 111 -8.99 -31.85 29.98
CA ILE A 111 -9.81 -30.82 29.32
C ILE A 111 -10.21 -29.72 30.31
N LYS A 112 -10.66 -30.08 31.53
CA LYS A 112 -11.04 -29.09 32.55
C LYS A 112 -9.87 -28.18 32.95
N LYS A 113 -8.69 -28.76 33.19
CA LYS A 113 -7.47 -27.98 33.51
C LYS A 113 -7.15 -26.99 32.39
N GLN A 114 -7.25 -27.42 31.14
CA GLN A 114 -6.96 -26.58 29.99
C GLN A 114 -8.04 -25.50 29.75
N MET A 115 -9.30 -25.76 30.10
CA MET A 115 -10.35 -24.73 30.09
C MET A 115 -10.15 -23.65 31.16
N GLU A 116 -9.50 -23.99 32.28
CA GLU A 116 -9.27 -23.08 33.41
C GLU A 116 -7.90 -22.38 33.34
N ALA A 117 -7.03 -22.80 32.42
CA ALA A 117 -5.72 -22.21 32.22
C ALA A 117 -5.83 -20.73 31.83
N LYS A 118 -4.97 -19.90 32.43
CA LYS A 118 -4.91 -18.45 32.22
C LYS A 118 -3.74 -18.00 31.35
N ASP A 119 -2.89 -18.95 30.98
CA ASP A 119 -1.75 -18.75 30.11
C ASP A 119 -2.06 -19.27 28.70
N ASP A 120 -1.07 -19.24 27.81
CA ASP A 120 -1.22 -19.65 26.41
C ASP A 120 -1.48 -21.15 26.22
N SER A 121 -1.44 -21.95 27.30
CA SER A 121 -1.81 -23.36 27.24
C SER A 121 -3.33 -23.57 27.18
N GLY A 122 -4.12 -22.56 27.55
CA GLY A 122 -5.58 -22.62 27.56
C GLY A 122 -6.22 -22.65 26.17
N TYR A 123 -7.47 -23.11 26.13
CA TYR A 123 -8.23 -23.11 24.88
C TYR A 123 -8.57 -21.69 24.42
N ARG A 124 -8.34 -21.41 23.14
CA ARG A 124 -8.68 -20.11 22.52
C ARG A 124 -10.10 -20.10 21.97
N HIS A 125 -10.57 -21.26 21.50
CA HIS A 125 -11.89 -21.41 20.89
C HIS A 125 -12.63 -22.64 21.45
N VAL A 126 -13.96 -22.53 21.54
CA VAL A 126 -14.81 -23.65 22.00
C VAL A 126 -14.67 -24.89 21.11
N ARG A 127 -14.39 -24.72 19.81
CA ARG A 127 -14.19 -25.83 18.87
C ARG A 127 -13.00 -26.72 19.24
N GLU A 128 -11.97 -26.17 19.87
CA GLU A 128 -10.81 -26.93 20.35
C GLU A 128 -11.22 -27.87 21.49
N ILE A 129 -12.00 -27.35 22.45
CA ILE A 129 -12.58 -28.14 23.54
C ILE A 129 -13.47 -29.25 22.99
N CYS A 130 -14.31 -28.92 22.02
CA CYS A 130 -15.20 -29.89 21.35
C CYS A 130 -14.42 -31.01 20.66
N ALA A 131 -13.29 -30.68 20.02
CA ALA A 131 -12.41 -31.66 19.39
C ALA A 131 -11.80 -32.62 20.43
N ASP A 132 -11.34 -32.09 21.57
CA ASP A 132 -10.76 -32.94 22.63
C ASP A 132 -11.83 -33.78 23.35
N VAL A 133 -13.04 -33.28 23.57
CA VAL A 133 -14.15 -34.10 24.09
C VAL A 133 -14.47 -35.26 23.14
N ARG A 134 -14.51 -35.01 21.82
CA ARG A 134 -14.67 -36.09 20.82
C ARG A 134 -13.50 -37.06 20.87
N LEU A 135 -12.28 -36.57 21.08
CA LEU A 135 -11.08 -37.38 21.14
C LEU A 135 -11.12 -38.38 22.30
N VAL A 136 -11.59 -37.97 23.48
CA VAL A 136 -11.81 -38.88 24.64
C VAL A 136 -12.60 -40.12 24.20
N PHE A 137 -13.75 -39.90 23.56
CA PHE A 137 -14.62 -41.00 23.15
C PHE A 137 -14.08 -41.78 21.95
N LYS A 138 -13.49 -41.09 20.97
CA LYS A 138 -12.87 -41.73 19.80
C LYS A 138 -11.72 -42.64 20.20
N ASN A 139 -10.88 -42.22 21.14
CA ASN A 139 -9.79 -43.04 21.65
C ASN A 139 -10.33 -44.29 22.35
N ALA A 140 -11.34 -44.13 23.21
CA ALA A 140 -11.98 -45.25 23.87
C ALA A 140 -12.59 -46.25 22.86
N MET A 141 -13.29 -45.77 21.84
CA MET A 141 -13.85 -46.63 20.79
C MET A 141 -12.80 -47.24 19.86
N LYS A 142 -11.66 -46.57 19.65
CA LYS A 142 -10.54 -47.07 18.85
C LYS A 142 -9.79 -48.19 19.56
N TYR A 143 -9.56 -48.05 20.86
CA TYR A 143 -8.82 -49.02 21.66
C TYR A 143 -9.67 -50.24 22.04
N ASN A 144 -10.96 -50.04 22.32
CA ASN A 144 -11.85 -51.09 22.81
C ASN A 144 -12.79 -51.61 21.70
N ASP A 145 -12.96 -52.94 21.63
CA ASP A 145 -13.92 -53.58 20.73
C ASP A 145 -15.35 -53.08 20.92
N GLU A 146 -16.18 -53.12 19.86
CA GLU A 146 -17.55 -52.59 19.88
C GLU A 146 -18.48 -53.22 20.94
N LYS A 147 -18.17 -54.45 21.37
CA LYS A 147 -18.93 -55.17 22.40
C LYS A 147 -18.45 -54.86 23.83
N ASN A 148 -17.30 -54.20 23.97
CA ASN A 148 -16.74 -53.82 25.25
C ASN A 148 -17.59 -52.71 25.89
N ASP A 149 -17.83 -52.80 27.20
CA ASP A 149 -18.63 -51.83 27.93
C ASP A 149 -18.09 -50.39 27.79
N PHE A 150 -16.77 -50.19 27.78
CA PHE A 150 -16.17 -48.87 27.60
C PHE A 150 -16.45 -48.27 26.22
N HIS A 151 -16.47 -49.12 25.17
CA HIS A 151 -16.86 -48.68 23.83
C HIS A 151 -18.33 -48.24 23.80
N VAL A 152 -19.22 -49.06 24.39
CA VAL A 152 -20.65 -48.75 24.45
C VAL A 152 -20.90 -47.46 25.24
N MET A 153 -20.24 -47.29 26.39
CA MET A 153 -20.31 -46.08 27.21
C MET A 153 -19.84 -44.84 26.43
N ALA A 154 -18.69 -44.94 25.73
CA ALA A 154 -18.13 -43.86 24.93
C ALA A 154 -19.09 -43.44 23.80
N ARG A 155 -19.62 -44.41 23.04
CA ARG A 155 -20.58 -44.15 21.97
C ARG A 155 -21.85 -43.47 22.47
N THR A 156 -22.40 -43.93 23.60
CA THR A 156 -23.60 -43.32 24.19
C THR A 156 -23.35 -41.91 24.68
N LEU A 157 -22.22 -41.65 25.35
CA LEU A 157 -21.89 -40.31 25.83
C LEU A 157 -21.55 -39.36 24.68
N LEU A 158 -20.88 -39.83 23.63
CA LEU A 158 -20.62 -39.05 22.43
C LEU A 158 -21.94 -38.61 21.77
N ALA A 159 -22.91 -39.51 21.61
CA ALA A 159 -24.21 -39.15 21.04
C ALA A 159 -24.93 -38.05 21.86
N LYS A 160 -24.92 -38.18 23.19
CA LYS A 160 -25.49 -37.18 24.10
C LYS A 160 -24.73 -35.84 24.04
N PHE A 161 -23.41 -35.91 23.88
CA PHE A 161 -22.58 -34.73 23.70
C PHE A 161 -22.90 -34.01 22.39
N GLU A 162 -23.00 -34.73 21.27
CA GLU A 162 -23.31 -34.14 19.96
C GLU A 162 -24.69 -33.47 19.94
N GLU A 163 -25.69 -34.06 20.61
CA GLU A 163 -27.02 -33.43 20.75
C GLU A 163 -26.93 -32.06 21.44
N LYS A 164 -26.18 -31.98 22.55
CA LYS A 164 -25.97 -30.72 23.29
C LYS A 164 -25.10 -29.74 22.52
N TRP A 165 -24.09 -30.25 21.83
CA TRP A 165 -23.24 -29.44 20.97
C TRP A 165 -24.05 -28.80 19.84
N LEU A 166 -24.96 -29.54 19.21
CA LEU A 166 -25.81 -29.01 18.13
C LEU A 166 -26.71 -27.88 18.63
N GLN A 167 -27.22 -27.95 19.86
CA GLN A 167 -27.98 -26.86 20.48
C GLN A 167 -27.14 -25.63 20.80
N PHE A 168 -25.83 -25.81 21.04
CA PHE A 168 -24.90 -24.72 21.36
C PHE A 168 -24.23 -24.11 20.12
N LEU A 169 -24.11 -24.89 19.05
CA LEU A 169 -23.44 -24.52 17.80
C LEU A 169 -23.90 -23.18 17.22
N PRO A 170 -25.20 -22.80 17.22
CA PRO A 170 -25.63 -21.49 16.72
C PRO A 170 -24.94 -20.32 17.42
N LYS A 171 -24.71 -20.41 18.74
CA LYS A 171 -24.04 -19.34 19.51
C LYS A 171 -22.57 -19.21 19.14
N VAL A 172 -21.91 -20.34 18.86
CA VAL A 172 -20.51 -20.36 18.43
C VAL A 172 -20.40 -19.78 17.03
N ALA A 173 -21.28 -20.20 16.12
CA ALA A 173 -21.31 -19.70 14.75
C ALA A 173 -21.61 -18.19 14.68
N GLU A 174 -22.50 -17.68 15.53
CA GLU A 174 -22.79 -16.24 15.62
C GLU A 174 -21.56 -15.44 16.05
N GLU A 175 -20.80 -15.92 17.05
CA GLU A 175 -19.57 -15.24 17.48
C GLU A 175 -18.46 -15.31 16.44
N GLU A 176 -18.30 -16.44 15.76
CA GLU A 176 -17.34 -16.61 14.65
C GLU A 176 -17.66 -15.63 13.52
N LYS A 177 -18.93 -15.57 13.10
CA LYS A 177 -19.39 -14.61 12.09
C LYS A 177 -19.13 -13.17 12.52
N ARG A 178 -19.42 -12.83 13.78
CA ARG A 178 -19.14 -11.48 14.29
C ARG A 178 -17.65 -11.15 14.24
N ARG A 179 -16.77 -12.09 14.60
CA ARG A 179 -15.32 -11.88 14.51
C ARG A 179 -14.88 -11.67 13.07
N GLU A 180 -15.39 -12.46 12.13
CA GLU A 180 -15.11 -12.27 10.69
C GLU A 180 -15.55 -10.88 10.21
N GLU A 181 -16.74 -10.43 10.61
CA GLU A 181 -17.24 -9.08 10.29
C GLU A 181 -16.38 -7.97 10.95
N GLU A 182 -15.97 -8.14 12.21
CA GLU A 182 -15.09 -7.21 12.93
C GLU A 182 -13.68 -7.15 12.31
N GLU A 183 -13.12 -8.27 11.90
CA GLU A 183 -11.83 -8.37 11.21
C GLU A 183 -11.90 -7.72 9.82
N ALA A 184 -12.99 -7.93 9.08
CA ALA A 184 -13.22 -7.28 7.80
C ALA A 184 -13.35 -5.76 7.92
N ASP A 185 -14.03 -5.25 8.95
CA ASP A 185 -14.11 -3.81 9.26
C ASP A 185 -12.72 -3.21 9.56
N VAL A 186 -11.90 -3.93 10.34
CA VAL A 186 -10.52 -3.51 10.63
C VAL A 186 -9.68 -3.49 9.36
N GLN A 187 -9.79 -4.52 8.51
CA GLN A 187 -9.05 -4.60 7.25
C GLN A 187 -9.46 -3.48 6.28
N LEU A 188 -10.77 -3.21 6.16
CA LEU A 188 -11.29 -2.12 5.35
C LEU A 188 -10.81 -0.75 5.87
N SER A 189 -10.86 -0.54 7.19
CA SER A 189 -10.35 0.68 7.82
C SER A 189 -8.85 0.89 7.55
N MET A 190 -8.06 -0.17 7.64
CA MET A 190 -6.63 -0.13 7.31
C MET A 190 -6.39 0.22 5.83
N GLN A 191 -7.18 -0.34 4.92
CA GLN A 191 -7.10 -0.04 3.50
C GLN A 191 -7.48 1.42 3.19
N LEU A 192 -8.57 1.93 3.79
CA LEU A 192 -8.98 3.33 3.63
C LEU A 192 -7.94 4.30 4.19
N ALA A 193 -7.31 3.96 5.32
CA ALA A 193 -6.23 4.77 5.88
C ALA A 193 -5.02 4.82 4.94
N GLN A 194 -4.64 3.68 4.35
CA GLN A 194 -3.57 3.61 3.36
C GLN A 194 -3.91 4.37 2.07
N GLU A 195 -5.15 4.30 1.60
CA GLU A 195 -5.59 5.08 0.44
C GLU A 195 -5.53 6.59 0.73
N ALA A 196 -5.92 7.00 1.93
CA ALA A 196 -5.84 8.40 2.35
C ALA A 196 -4.39 8.91 2.44
N THR A 197 -3.43 8.07 2.87
CA THR A 197 -2.01 8.46 2.88
C THR A 197 -1.46 8.59 1.46
N TYR A 198 -1.78 7.66 0.56
CA TYR A 198 -1.41 7.78 -0.85
C TYR A 198 -2.02 9.01 -1.52
N ALA A 199 -3.30 9.31 -1.25
CA ALA A 199 -3.96 10.51 -1.77
C ALA A 199 -3.33 11.80 -1.21
N LYS A 200 -2.75 11.78 -0.01
CA LYS A 200 -1.99 12.91 0.53
C LYS A 200 -0.65 13.07 -0.19
N MET A 201 0.12 12.00 -0.34
CA MET A 201 1.40 12.02 -1.07
C MET A 201 1.22 12.48 -2.52
N ALA A 202 0.18 12.00 -3.21
CA ALA A 202 -0.12 12.41 -4.58
C ALA A 202 -0.42 13.92 -4.70
N ARG A 203 -1.09 14.51 -3.71
CA ARG A 203 -1.34 15.96 -3.67
C ARG A 203 -0.07 16.76 -3.41
N GLU A 204 0.80 16.27 -2.54
CA GLU A 204 2.10 16.89 -2.25
C GLU A 204 2.98 16.90 -3.50
N ILE A 205 3.15 15.75 -4.16
CA ILE A 205 3.89 15.63 -5.43
C ILE A 205 3.30 16.54 -6.51
N SER A 206 1.97 16.56 -6.66
CA SER A 206 1.31 17.43 -7.64
C SER A 206 1.54 18.91 -7.37
N THR A 207 1.72 19.31 -6.11
CA THR A 207 2.02 20.69 -5.74
C THR A 207 3.47 21.04 -6.05
N GLU A 208 4.42 20.15 -5.71
CA GLU A 208 5.84 20.31 -6.04
C GLU A 208 6.07 20.39 -7.55
N LEU A 209 5.36 19.59 -8.34
CA LEU A 209 5.43 19.64 -9.81
C LEU A 209 4.92 21.00 -10.36
N PHE A 210 3.84 21.52 -9.78
CA PHE A 210 3.30 22.83 -10.18
C PHE A 210 4.24 23.98 -9.82
N GLU A 211 4.88 23.92 -8.65
CA GLU A 211 5.91 24.90 -8.26
C GLU A 211 7.12 24.85 -9.21
N ALA A 212 7.57 23.65 -9.58
CA ALA A 212 8.65 23.47 -10.55
C ALA A 212 8.31 24.04 -11.94
N ASP A 213 7.08 23.83 -12.41
CA ASP A 213 6.60 24.37 -13.70
C ASP A 213 6.60 25.91 -13.70
N ILE A 214 6.16 26.54 -12.61
CA ILE A 214 6.25 28.00 -12.44
C ILE A 214 7.71 28.47 -12.48
N HIS A 215 8.62 27.77 -11.81
CA HIS A 215 10.04 28.11 -11.79
C HIS A 215 10.68 28.00 -13.19
N LEU A 216 10.31 26.99 -13.97
CA LEU A 216 10.79 26.84 -15.35
C LEU A 216 10.30 27.97 -16.24
N GLU A 217 9.03 28.38 -16.12
CA GLU A 217 8.49 29.48 -16.92
C GLU A 217 9.12 30.84 -16.53
N ASP A 218 9.40 31.08 -15.24
CA ASP A 218 10.13 32.28 -14.80
C ASP A 218 11.57 32.32 -15.34
N LEU A 219 12.31 31.21 -15.27
CA LEU A 219 13.65 31.10 -15.88
C LEU A 219 13.60 31.35 -17.38
N ARG A 220 12.59 30.80 -18.06
CA ARG A 220 12.37 31.02 -19.49
C ARG A 220 12.09 32.49 -19.79
N GLU A 221 11.26 33.16 -19.00
CA GLU A 221 10.99 34.59 -19.16
C GLU A 221 12.26 35.43 -18.90
N GLN A 222 13.04 35.11 -17.86
CA GLN A 222 14.32 35.77 -17.60
C GLN A 222 15.32 35.61 -18.76
N LEU A 223 15.39 34.43 -19.38
CA LEU A 223 16.22 34.21 -20.57
C LEU A 223 15.73 35.07 -21.74
N VAL A 224 14.42 35.13 -21.98
CA VAL A 224 13.83 35.97 -23.03
C VAL A 224 14.10 37.46 -22.76
N GLN A 225 14.02 37.93 -21.50
CA GLN A 225 14.33 39.31 -21.13
C GLN A 225 15.81 39.66 -21.29
N ARG A 226 16.73 38.71 -20.99
CA ARG A 226 18.17 38.90 -21.25
C ARG A 226 18.54 38.85 -22.73
N CYS A 227 17.70 38.26 -23.58
CA CYS A 227 17.87 38.32 -25.02
C CYS A 227 17.59 39.76 -25.49
N ARG A 228 18.66 40.50 -25.79
CA ARG A 228 18.57 41.85 -26.35
C ARG A 228 17.79 41.79 -27.67
N LYS A 229 16.74 42.62 -27.83
CA LYS A 229 16.12 42.84 -29.14
C LYS A 229 17.17 43.40 -30.09
N MET A 230 17.57 42.60 -31.08
CA MET A 230 18.51 43.04 -32.11
C MET A 230 17.88 44.14 -32.95
N SER A 231 18.63 45.22 -33.17
CA SER A 231 18.24 46.29 -34.09
C SER A 231 18.20 45.78 -35.53
N THR A 232 17.48 46.49 -36.39
CA THR A 232 17.38 46.17 -37.83
C THR A 232 18.76 46.12 -38.50
N GLU A 233 19.70 46.95 -38.04
CA GLU A 233 21.07 46.96 -38.55
C GLU A 233 21.88 45.74 -38.07
N GLU A 234 21.73 45.34 -36.80
CA GLU A 234 22.36 44.12 -36.27
C GLU A 234 21.80 42.85 -36.95
N LYS A 235 20.50 42.81 -37.25
CA LYS A 235 19.88 41.72 -38.03
C LYS A 235 20.40 41.66 -39.46
N ARG A 236 20.59 42.82 -40.12
CA ARG A 236 21.17 42.90 -41.47
C ARG A 236 22.63 42.45 -41.50
N GLN A 237 23.40 42.81 -40.49
CA GLN A 237 24.78 42.35 -40.32
C GLN A 237 24.85 40.85 -40.06
N LEU A 238 23.94 40.31 -39.25
CA LEU A 238 23.81 38.87 -39.00
C LEU A 238 23.52 38.08 -40.29
N GLY A 239 22.53 38.53 -41.07
CA GLY A 239 22.21 37.90 -42.35
C GLY A 239 23.39 37.92 -43.33
N THR A 240 24.11 39.04 -43.38
CA THR A 240 25.33 39.14 -44.20
C THR A 240 26.43 38.20 -43.68
N ALA A 241 26.60 38.06 -42.37
CA ALA A 241 27.58 37.16 -41.77
C ALA A 241 27.26 35.69 -42.08
N LEU A 242 25.99 35.28 -42.02
CA LEU A 242 25.54 33.92 -42.36
C LEU A 242 25.90 33.55 -43.81
N THR A 243 25.77 34.47 -44.76
CA THR A 243 26.16 34.23 -46.17
C THR A 243 27.67 34.05 -46.39
N ARG A 244 28.49 34.36 -45.37
CA ARG A 244 29.95 34.30 -45.44
C ARG A 244 30.53 33.12 -44.66
N LEU A 245 29.69 32.31 -44.03
CA LEU A 245 30.11 31.13 -43.27
C LEU A 245 30.56 29.99 -44.17
N SER A 246 31.37 29.11 -43.59
CA SER A 246 31.66 27.80 -44.19
C SER A 246 30.40 26.91 -44.14
N THR A 247 30.37 25.84 -44.95
CA THR A 247 29.25 24.89 -44.99
C THR A 247 28.98 24.25 -43.62
N ASP A 248 30.03 24.01 -42.84
CA ASP A 248 29.95 23.35 -41.55
C ASP A 248 29.44 24.31 -40.46
N ASP A 249 29.92 25.56 -40.46
CA ASP A 249 29.45 26.59 -39.53
C ASP A 249 28.03 27.06 -39.84
N LEU A 250 27.63 27.07 -41.13
CA LEU A 250 26.27 27.38 -41.54
C LEU A 250 25.29 26.29 -41.08
N SER A 251 25.67 25.02 -41.17
CA SER A 251 24.84 23.90 -40.69
C SER A 251 24.60 24.01 -39.19
N GLY A 252 25.64 24.31 -38.39
CA GLY A 252 25.50 24.55 -36.95
C GLY A 252 24.63 25.78 -36.62
N ALA A 253 24.70 26.85 -37.43
CA ALA A 253 23.84 28.01 -37.29
C ALA A 253 22.36 27.69 -37.56
N LEU A 254 22.06 26.90 -38.61
CA LEU A 254 20.70 26.49 -38.95
C LEU A 254 20.11 25.52 -37.91
N GLU A 255 20.93 24.71 -37.27
CA GLU A 255 20.50 23.82 -36.19
C GLU A 255 20.02 24.60 -34.95
N ILE A 256 20.67 25.72 -34.60
CA ILE A 256 20.23 26.63 -33.53
C ILE A 256 18.84 27.22 -33.81
N VAL A 257 18.54 27.50 -35.09
CA VAL A 257 17.21 27.94 -35.51
C VAL A 257 16.19 26.82 -35.37
N ALA A 258 16.53 25.60 -35.81
CA ALA A 258 15.67 24.43 -35.68
C ALA A 258 15.35 24.09 -34.22
N MET A 259 16.29 24.27 -33.30
CA MET A 259 16.08 24.04 -31.86
C MET A 259 14.95 24.91 -31.27
N SER A 260 14.72 26.10 -31.83
CA SER A 260 13.67 27.02 -31.39
C SER A 260 12.42 26.98 -32.28
N ASN A 261 12.48 26.29 -33.42
CA ASN A 261 11.40 26.13 -34.38
C ASN A 261 11.33 24.67 -34.87
N PRO A 262 10.53 23.81 -34.21
CA PRO A 262 10.43 22.38 -34.54
C PRO A 262 9.95 22.08 -35.98
N GLY A 263 9.34 23.06 -36.66
CA GLY A 263 8.90 22.93 -38.06
C GLY A 263 9.97 23.32 -39.09
N PHE A 264 11.13 23.82 -38.65
CA PHE A 264 12.22 24.25 -39.53
C PHE A 264 13.16 23.08 -39.85
N VAL A 265 13.37 22.81 -41.13
CA VAL A 265 14.20 21.70 -41.61
C VAL A 265 15.58 22.23 -42.00
N ALA A 266 16.52 22.17 -41.06
CA ALA A 266 17.87 22.76 -41.22
C ALA A 266 18.76 22.05 -42.26
N ASN A 267 18.42 20.83 -42.65
CA ASN A 267 19.22 19.95 -43.53
C ASN A 267 18.67 19.82 -44.96
N ALA A 268 17.76 20.72 -45.37
CA ALA A 268 17.26 20.74 -46.75
C ALA A 268 18.32 21.29 -47.73
N GLU A 269 18.21 20.92 -49.00
CA GLU A 269 19.13 21.34 -50.07
C GLU A 269 19.03 22.86 -50.37
N GLU A 270 17.87 23.44 -50.08
CA GLU A 270 17.61 24.89 -50.09
C GLU A 270 16.81 25.24 -48.83
N VAL A 271 17.30 26.20 -48.03
CA VAL A 271 16.71 26.62 -46.75
C VAL A 271 16.44 28.11 -46.80
N ASP A 272 15.17 28.50 -46.72
CA ASP A 272 14.75 29.89 -46.62
C ASP A 272 14.66 30.30 -45.14
N LEU A 273 15.51 31.25 -44.73
CA LEU A 273 15.59 31.73 -43.35
C LEU A 273 15.17 33.20 -43.27
N ASP A 274 13.94 33.43 -42.83
CA ASP A 274 13.48 34.78 -42.50
C ASP A 274 14.01 35.21 -41.14
N ILE A 275 15.03 36.07 -41.14
CA ILE A 275 15.69 36.63 -39.95
C ILE A 275 14.73 37.52 -39.13
N ASP A 276 13.73 38.13 -39.77
CA ASP A 276 12.78 39.02 -39.08
C ASP A 276 11.66 38.25 -38.37
N ALA A 277 11.35 37.04 -38.82
CA ALA A 277 10.38 36.13 -38.19
C ALA A 277 10.97 35.26 -37.06
N GLN A 278 12.31 35.26 -36.86
CA GLN A 278 12.94 34.45 -35.81
C GLN A 278 12.71 34.99 -34.40
N VAL A 279 12.61 34.07 -33.43
CA VAL A 279 12.49 34.44 -32.02
C VAL A 279 13.77 35.13 -31.51
N PRO A 280 13.66 36.12 -30.60
CA PRO A 280 14.81 36.89 -30.11
C PRO A 280 15.96 36.04 -29.55
N PHE A 281 15.64 34.88 -28.97
CA PHE A 281 16.63 33.93 -28.45
C PHE A 281 17.54 33.36 -29.56
N SER A 282 16.96 32.85 -30.64
CA SER A 282 17.72 32.29 -31.77
C SER A 282 18.61 33.35 -32.40
N LEU A 283 18.09 34.56 -32.57
CA LEU A 283 18.85 35.70 -33.12
C LEU A 283 20.01 36.11 -32.20
N SER A 284 19.77 36.22 -30.89
CA SER A 284 20.81 36.56 -29.91
C SER A 284 21.89 35.47 -29.83
N SER A 285 21.51 34.19 -29.91
CA SER A 285 22.44 33.06 -29.90
C SER A 285 23.31 33.05 -31.17
N LEU A 286 22.70 33.20 -32.34
CA LEU A 286 23.41 33.33 -33.62
C LEU A 286 24.38 34.52 -33.61
N HIS A 287 23.91 35.70 -33.16
CA HIS A 287 24.75 36.89 -33.09
C HIS A 287 25.93 36.73 -32.13
N ASN A 288 25.72 36.13 -30.95
CA ASN A 288 26.78 35.92 -29.96
C ASN A 288 27.85 34.95 -30.46
N ILE A 289 27.46 33.90 -31.18
CA ILE A 289 28.41 32.94 -31.76
C ILE A 289 29.20 33.58 -32.89
N LEU A 290 28.54 34.36 -33.76
CA LEU A 290 29.16 35.02 -34.91
C LEU A 290 30.01 36.25 -34.55
N SER A 291 29.78 36.85 -33.37
CA SER A 291 30.53 38.01 -32.88
C SER A 291 31.73 37.65 -31.97
N ALA A 292 31.95 36.36 -31.66
CA ALA A 292 33.04 35.94 -30.78
C ALA A 292 34.43 36.09 -31.47
N PRO A 293 35.49 36.62 -30.80
CA PRO A 293 36.74 37.04 -31.47
C PRO A 293 37.71 35.92 -31.93
N GLN A 294 37.25 34.71 -32.19
CA GLN A 294 38.04 33.61 -32.76
C GLN A 294 37.10 32.67 -33.54
N ALA A 295 37.20 32.68 -34.87
CA ALA A 295 36.41 31.88 -35.81
C ALA A 295 36.74 30.37 -35.81
N SER A 296 37.12 29.79 -34.67
CA SER A 296 37.49 28.37 -34.53
C SER A 296 36.69 27.63 -33.43
N ILE A 297 35.58 28.21 -32.98
CA ILE A 297 34.88 27.82 -31.75
C ILE A 297 33.75 26.78 -31.96
N TRP A 298 33.35 26.52 -33.20
CA TRP A 298 32.23 25.61 -33.50
C TRP A 298 32.51 24.14 -33.13
N SER A 299 33.78 23.70 -33.10
CA SER A 299 34.16 22.32 -32.69
C SER A 299 33.99 22.05 -31.19
N ASP A 300 34.34 23.02 -30.33
CA ASP A 300 34.56 22.75 -28.91
C ASP A 300 33.55 23.44 -27.97
N LYS A 301 32.90 24.55 -28.39
CA LYS A 301 31.86 25.21 -27.56
C LYS A 301 30.43 24.82 -27.91
N CYS A 302 30.16 24.22 -29.08
CA CYS A 302 28.87 23.57 -29.30
C CYS A 302 28.62 22.51 -28.23
N LYS A 303 29.66 21.77 -27.80
CA LYS A 303 29.56 20.82 -26.67
C LYS A 303 29.24 21.46 -25.32
N ILE A 304 29.67 22.70 -25.08
CA ILE A 304 29.49 23.38 -23.78
C ILE A 304 28.10 24.05 -23.70
N PHE A 305 27.62 24.67 -24.77
CA PHE A 305 26.27 25.22 -24.81
C PHE A 305 25.18 24.13 -24.93
N THR A 306 25.48 22.99 -25.56
CA THR A 306 24.60 21.82 -25.48
C THR A 306 24.62 21.19 -24.08
N PHE A 307 25.69 21.32 -23.30
CA PHE A 307 25.76 20.74 -21.94
C PHE A 307 24.89 21.48 -20.92
N ASP A 308 24.83 22.82 -20.99
CA ASP A 308 23.98 23.62 -20.08
C ASP A 308 22.47 23.48 -20.39
N MET A 309 22.10 23.10 -21.62
CA MET A 309 20.70 22.86 -22.00
C MET A 309 20.28 21.38 -21.94
N ALA A 310 21.20 20.43 -22.12
CA ALA A 310 20.88 19.00 -22.03
C ALA A 310 20.49 18.56 -20.60
N PHE A 311 20.88 19.32 -19.56
CA PHE A 311 20.42 19.05 -18.19
C PHE A 311 18.97 19.50 -17.92
N CYS A 312 18.33 20.20 -18.86
CA CYS A 312 16.95 20.70 -18.71
C CYS A 312 15.91 19.90 -19.53
N CYS A 313 16.34 18.91 -20.30
CA CYS A 313 15.46 18.00 -21.05
C CYS A 313 16.04 16.58 -20.98
N SER A 314 15.97 15.98 -19.79
CA SER A 314 16.18 14.54 -19.60
C SER A 314 15.36 14.08 -18.40
N GLU A 315 14.05 13.94 -18.61
CA GLU A 315 13.20 12.84 -18.13
C GLU A 315 12.02 12.66 -19.09
#